data_AF-A0A0W1KS50-F1
#
_entry.id   AF-A0A0W1KS50-F1
#
_cell.length_a   1.000
_cell.length_b   1.000
_cell.length_c   1.000
_cell.angle_alpha   90.00
_cell.angle_beta   90.00
_cell.angle_gamma   90.00
#
_symmetry.space_group_name_H-M   'P 1'
#
loop_
_entity.id
_entity.type
_entity.pdbx_description
1 polymer ?
#
loop_
_entity_poly.entity_id
_entity_poly.type
_entity_poly.pdbx_seq_one_letter_code
_entity_poly.pdbx_strand_id
1 'polypeptide(L)'
;MFLISCGGALFYAGHKNYLFNERFYEYKSLGVIKNDEPLNIYTHWRNYIIDSNREKREEKTREMLARGVPSFKLMDEYIGESFVEEVERGKRLYNADELSRTIKHKGNSWLEFIGIFSAVFGLVLAIFEPKLTRHPQ
;
A
#
# COMPACT_ATOMS: atom_id res chain seq x y z
N MET A 1 32.89 -1.22 18.81
CA MET A 1 32.18 0.05 18.48
C MET A 1 31.44 0.02 17.15
N PHE A 2 32.05 -0.41 16.03
CA PHE A 2 31.41 -0.46 14.70
C PHE A 2 30.08 -1.25 14.67
N LEU A 3 30.04 -2.44 15.27
CA LEU A 3 28.84 -3.29 15.32
C LEU A 3 27.65 -2.63 16.04
N ILE A 4 27.93 -1.82 17.07
CA ILE A 4 26.90 -1.11 17.83
C ILE A 4 26.30 0.01 16.97
N SER A 5 27.14 0.78 16.27
CA SER A 5 26.70 1.85 15.37
C SER A 5 25.93 1.30 14.16
N CYS A 6 26.43 0.24 13.53
CA CYS A 6 25.76 -0.42 12.41
C CYS A 6 24.43 -1.07 12.84
N GLY A 7 24.42 -1.72 14.00
CA GLY A 7 23.20 -2.30 14.57
C GLY A 7 22.11 -1.27 14.85
N GLY A 8 22.48 -0.12 15.41
CA GLY A 8 21.55 1.00 15.62
C GLY A 8 20.98 1.56 14.32
N ALA A 9 21.82 1.72 13.28
CA ALA A 9 21.37 2.19 11.97
C ALA A 9 20.40 1.21 11.29
N LEU A 10 20.69 -0.10 11.34
CA LEU A 10 19.80 -1.14 10.77
C LEU A 10 18.48 -1.23 11.51
N PHE A 11 18.51 -1.15 12.85
CA PHE A 11 17.29 -1.11 13.66
C PHE A 11 16.43 0.10 13.31
N TYR A 12 17.03 1.29 13.25
CA TYR A 12 16.30 2.51 12.90
C TYR A 12 15.72 2.45 11.48
N ALA A 13 16.47 1.92 10.51
CA ALA A 13 16.03 1.75 9.14
C ALA A 13 14.84 0.78 9.01
N GLY A 14 14.89 -0.34 9.73
CA GLY A 14 13.78 -1.28 9.83
C GLY A 14 12.55 -0.68 10.51
N HIS A 15 12.74 -0.04 11.67
CA HIS A 15 11.65 0.50 12.48
C HIS A 15 10.89 1.66 11.82
N LYS A 16 11.59 2.46 11.02
CA LYS A 16 10.99 3.53 10.22
C LYS A 16 10.48 3.06 8.87
N ASN A 17 10.60 1.78 8.54
CA ASN A 17 10.19 1.20 7.25
C ASN A 17 10.84 1.92 6.06
N TYR A 18 12.08 2.41 6.21
CA TYR A 18 12.76 3.21 5.17
C TYR A 18 13.10 2.39 3.92
N LEU A 19 13.44 1.11 4.10
CA LEU A 19 13.86 0.24 3.00
C LEU A 19 12.69 -0.51 2.36
N PHE A 20 11.64 -0.82 3.13
CA PHE A 20 10.44 -1.47 2.62
C PHE A 20 9.22 -0.67 3.06
N ASN A 21 8.58 0.01 2.10
CA ASN A 21 7.36 0.76 2.38
C ASN A 21 6.24 -0.20 2.80
N GLU A 22 5.55 0.13 3.89
CA GLU A 22 4.42 -0.65 4.41
C GLU A 22 3.09 0.06 4.20
N ARG A 23 3.12 1.33 3.77
CA ARG A 23 1.93 2.13 3.53
C ARG A 23 1.60 2.12 2.05
N PHE A 24 0.43 1.59 1.73
CA PHE A 24 -0.09 1.57 0.38
C PHE A 24 -1.45 2.26 0.33
N TYR A 25 -1.66 2.99 -0.75
CA TYR A 25 -2.93 3.56 -1.13
C TYR A 25 -3.67 2.52 -1.97
N GLU A 26 -4.85 2.13 -1.49
CA GLU A 26 -5.73 1.26 -2.26
C GLU A 26 -6.61 2.14 -3.15
N TYR A 27 -6.61 1.82 -4.43
CA TYR A 27 -7.42 2.48 -5.44
C TYR A 27 -8.42 1.50 -6.00
N LYS A 28 -9.70 1.87 -5.95
CA LYS A 28 -10.81 1.02 -6.37
C LYS A 28 -11.51 1.59 -7.60
N SER A 29 -11.64 0.75 -8.62
CA SER A 29 -12.52 0.98 -9.75
C SER A 29 -13.73 0.06 -9.68
N LEU A 30 -14.93 0.57 -10.00
CA LEU A 30 -16.17 -0.20 -9.97
C LEU A 30 -16.41 -1.00 -11.26
N GLY A 31 -15.76 -0.61 -12.36
CA GLY A 31 -15.95 -1.25 -13.67
C GLY A 31 -15.38 -0.42 -14.81
N VAL A 32 -15.59 -0.90 -16.04
CA VAL A 32 -15.15 -0.23 -17.27
C VAL A 32 -16.23 0.71 -17.76
N ILE A 33 -15.87 1.98 -17.88
CA ILE A 33 -16.68 3.08 -18.39
C ILE A 33 -16.49 3.12 -19.90
N LYS A 34 -17.58 3.11 -20.66
CA LYS A 34 -17.50 3.24 -22.12
C LYS A 34 -17.20 4.67 -22.53
N ASN A 35 -16.72 4.88 -23.75
CA ASN A 35 -16.33 6.20 -24.25
C ASN A 35 -17.50 7.19 -24.37
N ASP A 36 -18.73 6.69 -24.47
CA ASP A 36 -19.97 7.46 -24.54
C ASP A 36 -20.61 7.71 -23.16
N GLU A 37 -20.00 7.23 -22.07
CA GLU A 37 -20.55 7.31 -20.72
C GLU A 37 -19.82 8.34 -19.85
N PRO A 38 -20.53 8.96 -18.90
CA PRO A 38 -19.90 9.86 -17.94
C PRO A 38 -18.99 9.08 -16.96
N LEU A 39 -17.91 9.72 -16.52
CA LEU A 39 -16.89 9.12 -15.64
C LEU A 39 -17.45 8.54 -14.33
N ASN A 40 -18.49 9.16 -13.79
CA ASN A 40 -19.16 8.78 -12.56
C ASN A 40 -20.41 7.92 -12.80
N ILE A 41 -20.54 7.26 -13.97
CA ILE A 41 -21.71 6.43 -14.30
C ILE A 41 -22.00 5.40 -13.19
N TYR A 42 -20.98 4.72 -12.66
CA TYR A 42 -21.20 3.70 -11.63
C TYR A 42 -21.70 4.25 -10.28
N THR A 43 -21.45 5.52 -9.97
CA THR A 43 -21.89 6.15 -8.71
C THR A 43 -23.18 6.96 -8.87
N HIS A 44 -23.36 7.61 -10.02
CA HIS A 44 -24.44 8.58 -10.25
C HIS A 44 -25.37 8.22 -11.42
N TRP A 45 -25.37 6.99 -11.94
CA TRP A 45 -26.22 6.58 -13.07
C TRP A 45 -27.70 6.94 -12.92
N ARG A 46 -28.23 6.89 -11.68
CA ARG A 46 -29.63 7.23 -11.38
C ARG A 46 -29.99 8.66 -11.77
N ASN A 47 -29.02 9.57 -11.69
CA ASN A 47 -29.21 10.98 -12.00
C ASN A 47 -29.31 11.23 -13.51
N TYR A 48 -28.85 10.29 -14.34
CA TYR A 48 -28.94 10.36 -15.80
C TYR A 48 -30.23 9.78 -16.37
N ILE A 49 -31.09 9.20 -15.53
CA ILE A 49 -32.41 8.71 -15.95
C ILE A 49 -33.43 9.81 -15.71
N ILE A 50 -33.75 10.55 -16.78
CA ILE A 50 -34.74 11.64 -16.80
C ILE A 50 -36.16 11.12 -16.59
N ASP A 51 -36.42 9.89 -17.05
CA ASP A 51 -37.74 9.26 -17.01
C ASP A 51 -38.05 8.72 -15.59
N SER A 52 -39.22 9.04 -15.03
CA SER A 52 -39.60 8.56 -13.68
C SER A 52 -40.07 7.10 -13.69
N ASN A 53 -40.03 6.44 -14.85
CA ASN A 53 -40.44 5.05 -14.97
C ASN A 53 -39.53 4.11 -14.15
N ARG A 54 -40.14 3.44 -13.17
CA ARG A 54 -39.49 2.50 -12.27
C ARG A 54 -38.86 1.32 -13.02
N GLU A 55 -39.49 0.82 -14.07
CA GLU A 55 -39.01 -0.35 -14.82
C GLU A 55 -37.66 -0.07 -15.50
N LYS A 56 -37.51 1.10 -16.13
CA LYS A 56 -36.25 1.55 -16.74
C LYS A 56 -35.13 1.70 -15.71
N ARG A 57 -35.46 2.15 -14.49
CA ARG A 57 -34.50 2.25 -13.39
C ARG A 57 -34.03 0.88 -12.92
N GLU A 58 -34.94 -0.08 -12.81
CA GLU A 58 -34.61 -1.46 -12.42
C GLU A 58 -33.77 -2.16 -13.50
N GLU A 59 -34.10 -1.96 -14.79
CA GLU A 59 -33.29 -2.45 -15.91
C GLU A 59 -31.86 -1.90 -15.87
N LYS A 60 -31.71 -0.58 -15.72
CA LYS A 60 -30.38 0.05 -15.62
C LYS A 60 -29.61 -0.42 -14.39
N THR A 61 -30.30 -0.67 -13.27
CA THR A 61 -29.68 -1.26 -12.06
C THR A 61 -29.07 -2.62 -12.37
N ARG A 62 -29.83 -3.50 -13.05
CA ARG A 62 -29.34 -4.83 -13.45
C ARG A 62 -28.16 -4.73 -14.40
N GLU A 63 -28.20 -3.80 -15.35
CA GLU A 63 -27.08 -3.55 -16.26
C GLU A 63 -25.81 -3.14 -15.50
N MET A 64 -25.91 -2.17 -14.58
CA MET A 64 -24.78 -1.69 -13.80
C MET A 64 -24.18 -2.77 -12.89
N LEU A 65 -25.04 -3.60 -12.29
CA LEU A 65 -24.61 -4.76 -11.50
C LEU A 65 -23.90 -5.81 -12.36
N ALA A 66 -24.46 -6.14 -13.52
CA ALA A 66 -23.87 -7.12 -14.44
C ALA A 66 -22.52 -6.65 -15.01
N ARG A 67 -22.36 -5.35 -15.22
CA ARG A 67 -21.12 -4.73 -15.71
C ARG A 67 -20.12 -4.39 -14.61
N GLY A 68 -20.53 -4.46 -13.34
CA GLY A 68 -19.74 -4.06 -12.19
C GLY A 68 -18.65 -5.08 -11.87
N VAL A 69 -17.53 -5.01 -12.60
CA VAL A 69 -16.34 -5.82 -12.32
C VAL A 69 -15.33 -4.95 -11.58
N PRO A 70 -15.29 -5.01 -10.24
CA PRO A 70 -14.39 -4.16 -9.47
C PRO A 70 -12.93 -4.55 -9.71
N SER A 71 -12.04 -3.56 -9.66
CA SER A 71 -10.59 -3.77 -9.67
C SER A 71 -9.94 -2.91 -8.62
N PHE A 72 -8.96 -3.51 -7.95
CA PHE A 72 -8.19 -2.89 -6.90
C PHE A 72 -6.75 -2.73 -7.38
N LYS A 73 -6.16 -1.59 -7.10
CA LYS A 73 -4.75 -1.30 -7.31
C LYS A 73 -4.15 -0.83 -6.00
N LEU A 74 -3.02 -1.42 -5.63
CA LEU A 74 -2.22 -0.96 -4.50
C LEU A 74 -1.08 -0.13 -5.07
N MET A 75 -1.00 1.11 -4.64
CA MET A 75 0.05 2.05 -5.02
C MET A 75 0.84 2.46 -3.78
N ASP A 76 2.15 2.56 -3.92
CA ASP A 76 3.07 3.04 -2.89
C ASP A 76 3.05 4.56 -2.75
N GLU A 77 2.69 5.27 -3.83
CA GLU A 77 2.54 6.72 -3.87
C GLU A 77 1.07 7.15 -3.98
N TYR A 78 0.75 8.28 -3.34
CA TYR A 78 -0.54 8.95 -3.49
C TYR A 78 -0.56 9.78 -4.78
N ILE A 79 -1.38 9.38 -5.74
CA ILE A 79 -1.49 10.06 -7.04
C ILE A 79 -2.75 10.94 -7.16
N GLY A 80 -3.40 11.21 -6.03
CA GLY A 80 -4.64 12.01 -5.96
C GLY A 80 -5.86 11.18 -5.54
N GLU A 81 -6.99 11.87 -5.35
CA GLU A 81 -8.24 11.22 -4.90
C GLU A 81 -8.83 10.30 -5.97
N SER A 82 -8.59 10.59 -7.24
CA SER A 82 -8.99 9.73 -8.34
C SER A 82 -8.08 9.89 -9.55
N PHE A 83 -7.97 8.83 -10.34
CA PHE A 83 -7.26 8.85 -11.60
C PHE A 83 -7.97 7.98 -12.64
N VAL A 84 -7.71 8.28 -13.92
CA VAL A 84 -8.30 7.56 -15.06
C VAL A 84 -7.23 6.78 -15.78
N GLU A 85 -7.54 5.52 -16.07
CA GLU A 85 -6.69 4.64 -16.85
C GLU A 85 -7.43 4.17 -18.10
N GLU A 86 -6.74 4.18 -19.24
CA GLU A 86 -7.27 3.65 -20.50
C GLU A 86 -7.10 2.14 -20.58
N VAL A 87 -8.15 1.44 -21.03
CA VAL A 87 -8.22 -0.01 -21.10
C VAL A 87 -8.81 -0.40 -22.47
N GLU A 88 -8.54 -1.60 -22.99
CA GLU A 88 -8.94 -2.03 -24.34
C GLU A 88 -10.42 -1.74 -24.72
N ARG A 89 -11.34 -1.69 -23.74
CA ARG A 89 -12.78 -1.47 -23.96
C ARG A 89 -13.33 -0.17 -23.39
N GLY A 90 -12.48 0.80 -23.07
CA GLY A 90 -12.89 2.10 -22.54
C GLY A 90 -11.93 2.63 -21.49
N LYS A 91 -12.47 3.13 -20.38
CA LYS A 91 -11.67 3.75 -19.31
C LYS A 91 -12.08 3.21 -17.96
N ARG A 92 -11.16 3.18 -17.02
CA ARG A 92 -11.43 2.89 -15.62
C ARG A 92 -11.14 4.11 -14.79
N LEU A 93 -12.15 4.55 -14.04
CA LEU A 93 -11.97 5.51 -12.97
C LEU A 93 -11.61 4.74 -11.71
N TYR A 94 -10.45 5.05 -11.15
CA TYR A 94 -9.99 4.56 -9.85
C TYR A 94 -10.14 5.69 -8.85
N ASN A 95 -10.79 5.41 -7.71
CA ASN A 95 -10.89 6.34 -6.59
C ASN A 95 -10.06 5.80 -5.44
N ALA A 96 -9.38 6.69 -4.72
CA ALA A 96 -8.67 6.35 -3.50
C ALA A 96 -9.67 5.83 -2.47
N ASP A 97 -9.39 4.66 -1.92
CA ASP A 97 -10.06 4.18 -0.72
C ASP A 97 -9.49 4.98 0.47
N GLU A 98 -10.35 5.50 1.34
CA GLU A 98 -9.94 6.34 2.48
C GLU A 98 -9.02 5.57 3.46
N LEU A 99 -9.06 4.24 3.41
CA LEU A 99 -8.26 3.37 4.25
C LEU A 99 -6.94 3.03 3.56
N SER A 100 -5.89 3.81 3.83
CA SER A 100 -4.52 3.40 3.52
C SER A 100 -4.24 2.03 4.15
N ARG A 101 -3.96 1.01 3.34
CA ARG A 101 -3.65 -0.32 3.86
C ARG A 101 -2.21 -0.35 4.32
N THR A 102 -2.01 -0.76 5.57
CA THR A 102 -0.67 -1.07 6.08
C THR A 102 -0.40 -2.55 5.87
N ILE A 103 0.47 -2.88 4.91
CA ILE A 103 0.90 -4.25 4.65
C ILE A 103 2.28 -4.41 5.29
N LYS A 104 2.36 -5.18 6.38
CA LYS A 104 3.63 -5.41 7.07
C LYS A 104 4.60 -6.17 6.16
N HIS A 105 5.82 -5.66 6.02
CA HIS A 105 6.85 -6.29 5.23
C HIS A 105 7.83 -7.03 6.15
N LYS A 106 7.98 -8.35 5.96
CA LYS A 106 8.89 -9.17 6.79
C LYS A 106 10.34 -8.67 6.77
N GLY A 107 10.74 -7.97 5.70
CA GLY A 107 12.06 -7.36 5.56
C GLY A 107 12.37 -6.32 6.65
N ASN A 108 11.41 -5.47 7.02
CA ASN A 108 11.61 -4.50 8.10
C ASN A 108 11.83 -5.19 9.45
N SER A 109 11.06 -6.26 9.72
CA SER A 109 11.25 -7.07 10.94
C SER A 109 12.62 -7.76 10.98
N TRP A 110 13.14 -8.21 9.84
CA TRP A 110 14.50 -8.76 9.76
C TRP A 110 15.59 -7.70 10.00
N LEU A 111 15.40 -6.48 9.49
CA LEU A 111 16.32 -5.36 9.75
C LEU A 111 16.33 -4.97 11.23
N GLU A 112 15.15 -4.91 11.87
CA GLU A 112 15.05 -4.69 13.31
C GLU A 112 15.78 -5.79 14.10
N PHE A 113 15.56 -7.06 13.74
CA PHE A 113 16.20 -8.20 14.40
C PHE A 113 17.73 -8.19 14.25
N ILE A 114 18.24 -8.02 13.03
CA ILE A 114 19.68 -7.97 12.76
C ILE A 114 20.31 -6.74 13.44
N GLY A 115 19.59 -5.63 13.49
CA GLY A 115 20.03 -4.41 14.17
C GLY A 115 20.23 -4.63 15.67
N ILE A 116 19.21 -5.18 16.35
CA ILE A 116 19.27 -5.52 17.78
C ILE A 116 20.36 -6.57 18.03
N PHE A 117 20.39 -7.62 17.23
CA PHE A 117 21.38 -8.70 17.35
C PHE A 117 22.81 -8.15 17.27
N SER A 118 23.09 -7.29 16.28
CA SER A 118 24.40 -6.67 16.07
C SER A 118 24.78 -5.74 17.22
N ALA A 119 23.82 -4.98 17.75
CA ALA A 119 24.06 -4.09 18.89
C ALA A 119 24.40 -4.88 20.16
N VAL A 120 23.65 -5.94 20.47
CA VAL A 120 23.89 -6.82 21.63
C VAL A 120 25.24 -7.53 21.47
N PHE A 121 25.52 -8.08 20.30
CA PHE A 121 26.79 -8.77 20.04
C PHE A 121 27.99 -7.83 20.13
N GLY A 122 27.86 -6.61 19.59
CA GLY A 122 28.89 -5.58 19.70
C GLY A 122 29.16 -5.15 21.15
N LEU A 123 28.13 -5.13 22.00
CA LEU A 123 28.25 -4.81 23.42
C LEU A 123 28.94 -5.95 24.20
N VAL A 124 28.57 -7.21 23.92
CA VAL A 124 29.24 -8.38 24.50
C VAL A 124 30.73 -8.37 24.14
N LEU A 125 31.08 -8.19 22.87
CA LEU A 125 32.48 -8.11 22.45
C LEU A 125 33.24 -6.99 23.15
N ALA A 126 32.65 -5.80 23.31
CA ALA A 126 33.28 -4.68 24.02
C ALA A 126 33.52 -4.98 25.51
N ILE A 127 32.64 -5.76 26.16
CA ILE A 127 32.82 -6.18 27.57
C ILE A 127 33.89 -7.28 27.72
N PHE A 128 34.02 -8.16 26.72
CA PHE A 128 34.99 -9.27 26.75
C PHE A 128 36.38 -8.88 26.19
N GLU A 129 36.48 -7.83 25.39
CA GLU A 129 37.74 -7.29 24.84
C GLU A 129 38.84 -7.09 25.90
N PRO A 130 38.56 -6.50 27.08
CA PRO A 130 39.56 -6.30 28.14
C PRO A 130 40.00 -7.60 28.83
N LYS A 131 39.20 -8.68 28.72
CA LYS A 131 39.51 -9.98 29.34
C LYS A 131 40.37 -10.87 28.43
N LEU A 132 40.26 -10.72 27.10
CA LEU A 132 41.11 -11.43 26.15
C LEU A 132 42.47 -10.76 25.92
N THR A 133 42.55 -9.44 26.05
CA THR A 133 43.79 -8.67 25.78
C THR A 133 44.74 -8.55 26.98
N ARG A 134 44.31 -8.95 28.18
CA ARG A 134 45.20 -9.10 29.33
C ARG A 134 45.94 -10.43 29.24
N HIS A 135 47.10 -10.43 28.58
CA HIS A 135 48.10 -11.46 28.81
C HIS A 135 48.56 -11.39 30.28
N PRO A 136 48.63 -12.53 31.01
CA PRO A 136 49.30 -12.55 32.30
C PRO A 136 50.79 -12.21 32.06
N GLN A 137 51.26 -11.13 32.67
CA GLN A 137 52.68 -10.91 32.89
C GLN A 137 53.17 -11.81 34.02
#